data_AF-S6GKS0-F1
#
_entry.id   AF-S6GKS0-F1
#
_cell.length_a   1.000
_cell.length_b   1.000
_cell.length_c   1.000
_cell.angle_alpha   90.00
_cell.angle_beta   90.00
_cell.angle_gamma   90.00
#
_symmetry.space_group_name_H-M   'P 1'
#
loop_
_entity.id
_entity.type
_entity.pdbx_description
1 polymer ?
#
loop_
_entity_poly.entity_id
_entity_poly.type
_entity_poly.pdbx_seq_one_letter_code
_entity_poly.pdbx_strand_id
1 'polypeptide(L)' 'MDITRKQQTPGLVCTCNDLYTEEIIDITAMGETEYEEIFALLDSQPRCGECITHVGEIIALSTTV' A
#
# COMPACT_ATOMS: atom_id res chain seq x y z
N MET A 1 10.96 4.41 5.55
CA MET A 1 10.83 2.96 5.28
C MET A 1 12.09 2.22 5.70
N ASP A 2 11.96 1.10 6.41
CA ASP A 2 13.04 0.11 6.55
C ASP A 2 13.15 -0.74 5.27
N ILE A 3 14.20 -0.52 4.48
CA ILE A 3 14.42 -1.22 3.21
C ILE A 3 14.84 -2.68 3.41
N THR A 4 15.66 -2.95 4.42
CA THR A 4 16.12 -4.32 4.73
C THR A 4 14.94 -5.21 5.07
N ARG A 5 14.03 -4.73 5.94
CA ARG A 5 12.80 -5.45 6.29
C ARG A 5 11.92 -5.68 5.08
N LYS A 6 11.76 -4.66 4.22
CA LYS A 6 10.95 -4.77 3.00
C LYS A 6 11.46 -5.88 2.07
N GLN A 7 12.77 -5.97 1.87
CA GLN A 7 13.38 -7.02 1.03
C GLN A 7 13.20 -8.43 1.61
N GLN A 8 13.12 -8.55 2.93
CA GLN A 8 12.98 -9.83 3.63
C GLN A 8 11.52 -10.26 3.86
N THR A 9 10.56 -9.36 3.63
CA THR A 9 9.14 -9.61 3.90
C THR A 9 8.33 -9.54 2.61
N PRO A 10 8.11 -10.69 1.93
CA PRO A 10 7.32 -10.74 0.72
C PRO A 10 5.94 -10.08 0.91
N GLY A 11 5.51 -9.29 -0.07
CA GLY A 11 4.22 -8.60 -0.05
C GLY A 11 4.17 -7.31 0.78
N LEU A 12 5.18 -7.03 1.62
CA LEU A 12 5.22 -5.80 2.43
C LEU A 12 5.51 -4.57 1.56
N VAL A 13 4.62 -3.60 1.56
CA VAL A 13 4.69 -2.37 0.76
C VAL A 13 5.17 -1.19 1.59
N CYS A 14 4.61 -1.01 2.79
CA CYS A 14 5.00 0.01 3.76
C CYS A 14 5.43 -0.59 5.10
N THR A 15 6.68 -0.41 5.50
CA THR A 15 7.20 -0.88 6.79
C THR A 15 6.89 0.06 7.95
N CYS A 16 6.42 1.28 7.69
CA CYS A 16 6.04 2.24 8.73
C CYS A 16 4.63 2.00 9.28
N ASN A 17 3.74 1.46 8.44
CA ASN A 17 2.34 1.17 8.76
C ASN A 17 1.98 -0.31 8.59
N ASP A 18 2.96 -1.14 8.27
CA ASP A 18 2.76 -2.57 7.96
C ASP A 18 1.69 -2.80 6.88
N LEU A 19 1.73 -2.01 5.80
CA LEU A 19 0.83 -2.13 4.66
C LEU A 19 1.33 -3.21 3.70
N TYR A 20 0.48 -4.16 3.35
CA TYR A 20 0.74 -5.27 2.45
C TYR A 20 0.01 -5.12 1.11
N THR A 21 0.51 -5.85 0.10
CA THR A 21 -0.02 -5.82 -1.27
C THR A 21 -1.46 -6.29 -1.34
N GLU A 22 -1.82 -7.32 -0.57
CA GLU A 22 -3.18 -7.87 -0.51
C GLU A 22 -4.19 -6.85 0.01
N GLU A 23 -3.85 -6.08 1.04
CA GLU A 23 -4.72 -5.04 1.59
C GLU A 23 -4.99 -3.94 0.55
N ILE A 24 -3.96 -3.55 -0.23
CA ILE A 24 -4.13 -2.57 -1.31
C ILE A 24 -5.06 -3.12 -2.40
N ILE A 25 -4.90 -4.39 -2.78
CA ILE A 25 -5.75 -5.04 -3.80
C ILE A 25 -7.20 -5.10 -3.33
N ASP A 26 -7.43 -5.52 -2.08
CA ASP A 26 -8.78 -5.63 -1.52
C ASP A 26 -9.48 -4.26 -1.46
N ILE A 27 -8.77 -3.22 -1.02
CA ILE A 27 -9.27 -1.84 -0.99
C ILE A 27 -9.52 -1.31 -2.41
N THR A 28 -8.61 -1.59 -3.35
CA THR A 28 -8.78 -1.21 -4.77
C THR A 28 -10.00 -1.88 -5.38
N ALA A 29 -10.28 -3.13 -5.02
CA ALA A 29 -11.48 -3.86 -5.45
C ALA A 29 -12.79 -3.26 -4.89
N MET A 30 -12.72 -2.52 -3.78
CA MET A 30 -13.84 -1.73 -3.25
C MET A 30 -14.04 -0.40 -3.99
N GLY A 31 -13.15 -0.05 -4.93
CA GLY A 31 -13.20 1.17 -5.74
C GLY A 31 -12.36 2.33 -5.22
N GLU A 32 -11.59 2.12 -4.14
CA GLU A 32 -10.74 3.16 -3.55
C GLU A 32 -9.32 3.11 -4.14
N THR A 33 -8.81 4.25 -4.58
CA THR A 33 -7.49 4.37 -5.25
C THR A 33 -6.66 5.55 -4.76
N GLU A 34 -7.22 6.40 -3.90
CA GLU A 34 -6.52 7.52 -3.31
C GLU A 34 -5.60 7.03 -2.21
N TYR A 35 -4.34 7.49 -2.27
CA TYR A 35 -3.30 7.04 -1.34
C TYR A 35 -3.68 7.25 0.13
N GLU A 36 -4.29 8.40 0.48
CA GLU A 36 -4.67 8.70 1.86
C GLU A 36 -5.86 7.85 2.33
N GLU A 37 -6.84 7.64 1.46
CA GLU A 37 -8.05 6.85 1.76
C GLU A 37 -7.74 5.36 1.97
N ILE A 38 -6.74 4.81 1.26
CA ILE A 38 -6.25 3.45 1.51
C ILE A 38 -5.77 3.29 2.96
N PHE A 39 -5.05 4.26 3.51
CA PHE A 39 -4.65 4.20 4.92
C PHE A 39 -5.83 4.45 5.86
N ALA A 40 -6.75 5.35 5.49
CA ALA A 40 -7.92 5.66 6.29
C ALA A 40 -8.85 4.44 6.46
N LEU A 41 -9.05 3.64 5.41
CA LEU A 41 -9.81 2.39 5.45
C LEU A 41 -9.14 1.30 6.31
N LEU A 42 -7.85 1.44 6.60
CA LEU A 42 -7.08 0.58 7.51
C LEU A 42 -6.92 1.18 8.92
N ASP A 43 -7.78 2.15 9.29
CA ASP A 43 -7.72 2.87 10.57
C ASP A 43 -6.32 3.47 10.86
N SER A 44 -5.64 3.91 9.81
CA SER A 44 -4.26 4.40 9.87
C SER A 44 -4.08 5.68 9.06
N GLN A 45 -2.89 6.27 9.14
CA GLN A 45 -2.52 7.44 8.37
C GLN A 45 -1.11 7.28 7.79
N PRO A 46 -0.80 7.88 6.62
CA PRO A 46 0.55 7.89 6.09
C PRO A 46 1.55 8.44 7.11
N ARG A 47 2.66 7.72 7.36
CA ARG A 47 3.71 8.17 8.30
C ARG A 47 4.83 8.95 7.61
N CYS A 48 5.57 8.31 6.71
CA CYS A 48 6.73 8.92 6.04
C CYS A 48 6.49 9.26 4.56
N GLY A 49 5.41 8.76 3.96
CA GLY A 49 5.08 8.99 2.55
C GLY A 49 5.93 8.21 1.53
N GLU A 50 7.03 7.58 1.93
CA GLU A 50 7.97 6.92 1.01
C GLU A 50 7.39 5.70 0.25
N CYS A 51 6.23 5.18 0.67
CA CYS A 51 5.55 4.09 -0.03
C CYS A 51 4.57 4.55 -1.12
N ILE A 52 4.33 5.85 -1.31
CA ILE A 52 3.32 6.37 -2.25
C ILE A 52 3.49 5.83 -3.68
N THR A 53 4.72 5.79 -4.20
CA THR A 53 5.00 5.28 -5.53
C THR A 53 4.68 3.79 -5.65
N HIS A 54 5.05 2.99 -4.65
CA HIS A 54 4.77 1.55 -4.66
C HIS A 54 3.28 1.24 -4.57
N VAL A 55 2.52 2.01 -3.78
CA VAL A 55 1.05 1.87 -3.71
C VAL A 55 0.43 2.20 -5.07
N GLY A 56 0.86 3.29 -5.72
CA GLY A 56 0.41 3.68 -7.05
C GLY A 56 0.69 2.62 -8.13
N GLU A 57 1.87 2.00 -8.11
CA GLU A 57 2.22 0.90 -9.02
C GLU A 57 1.28 -0.31 -8.86
N ILE A 58 0.95 -0.68 -7.62
CA ILE A 58 0.05 -1.81 -7.33
C ILE A 58 -1.38 -1.51 -7.81
N ILE A 59 -1.88 -0.30 -7.55
CA ILE A 59 -3.21 0.13 -8.01
C ILE A 59 -3.26 0.07 -9.55
N ALA A 60 -2.26 0.64 -10.24
CA ALA A 60 -2.22 0.65 -11.70
C ALA A 60 -2.23 -0.77 -12.30
N LEU A 61 -1.53 -1.72 -11.68
CA LEU A 61 -1.54 -3.13 -12.10
C LEU A 61 -2.88 -3.81 -11.83
N SER A 62 -3.60 -3.42 -10.77
CA SER A 62 -4.87 -4.03 -10.37
C SER A 62 -6.05 -3.59 -11.26
N THR A 63 -5.99 -2.38 -11.83
CA THR A 63 -7.06 -1.81 -12.68
C THR A 63 -6.95 -2.20 -14.15
N THR A 64 -5.87 -2.88 -14.57
CA THR A 64 -5.64 -3.24 -15.99
C THR A 64 -6.22 -4.63 -16.36
N VAL A 65 -7.12 -5.18 -15.54
CA VAL A 65 -7.79 -6.49 -15.78
C VAL A 65 -9.27 -6.29 -16.10
#